data_AF-A0A3D0QWK9-F1
#
_entry.id   AF-A0A3D0QWK9-F1
#
_cell.length_a   1.000
_cell.length_b   1.000
_cell.length_c   1.000
_cell.angle_alpha   90.00
_cell.angle_beta   90.00
_cell.angle_gamma   90.00
#
_symmetry.space_group_name_H-M   'P 1'
#
loop_
_entity.id
_entity.type
_entity.pdbx_description
1 polymer ?
#
loop_
_entity_poly.entity_id
_entity_poly.type
_entity_poly.pdbx_seq_one_letter_code
_entity_poly.pdbx_strand_id
1 'polypeptide(L)'
;MVGGGVAGNGLTVLLRRAGVTVALVEATPDGNVRGSGITLQGNALRVLREMGLWDRIREEGFGFDSLGLTAPDGTVLHVAEDIRTGGVDLPASLGIRRPVLQRILLDAVR
;
A
#
# COMPACT_ATOMS: atom_id res chain seq x y z
N MET A 1 11.37 11.65 -11.87
CA MET A 1 10.77 11.30 -10.58
C MET A 1 11.83 11.36 -9.50
N VAL A 2 11.65 12.19 -8.48
CA VAL A 2 12.60 12.33 -7.36
C VAL A 2 11.94 11.74 -6.11
N GLY A 3 12.57 10.72 -5.52
CA GLY A 3 12.05 9.96 -4.39
C GLY A 3 11.43 8.63 -4.83
N GLY A 4 12.00 7.53 -4.37
CA GLY A 4 11.57 6.16 -4.64
C GLY A 4 10.63 5.59 -3.58
N GLY A 5 9.77 6.40 -2.97
CA GLY A 5 8.76 5.94 -2.00
C GLY A 5 7.50 5.37 -2.67
N VAL A 6 6.43 5.17 -1.88
CA VAL A 6 5.15 4.61 -2.38
C VAL A 6 4.60 5.40 -3.58
N ALA A 7 4.45 6.72 -3.43
CA ALA A 7 3.95 7.58 -4.49
C ALA A 7 4.92 7.65 -5.68
N GLY A 8 6.22 7.68 -5.41
CA GLY A 8 7.27 7.79 -6.42
C GLY A 8 7.35 6.57 -7.34
N ASN A 9 7.37 5.39 -6.75
CA ASN A 9 7.34 4.12 -7.47
C ASN A 9 5.99 3.94 -8.18
N GLY A 10 4.86 4.19 -7.48
CA GLY A 10 3.53 4.07 -8.07
C GLY A 10 3.35 4.94 -9.31
N LEU A 11 3.73 6.22 -9.23
CA LEU A 11 3.65 7.13 -10.37
C LEU A 11 4.62 6.72 -11.49
N THR A 12 5.82 6.25 -11.16
CA THR A 12 6.79 5.77 -12.17
C THR A 12 6.23 4.57 -12.96
N VAL A 13 5.64 3.59 -12.27
CA VAL A 13 5.00 2.43 -12.92
C VAL A 13 3.89 2.88 -13.87
N LEU A 14 2.99 3.75 -13.38
CA LEU A 14 1.83 4.19 -14.16
C LEU A 14 2.24 5.02 -15.38
N LEU A 15 3.19 5.95 -15.23
CA LEU A 15 3.71 6.75 -16.34
C LEU A 15 4.41 5.89 -17.40
N ARG A 16 5.24 4.92 -16.98
CA ARG A 16 5.90 4.01 -17.92
C ARG A 16 4.90 3.13 -18.67
N ARG A 17 3.84 2.65 -18.01
CA ARG A 17 2.74 1.94 -18.68
C ARG A 17 2.00 2.80 -19.70
N ALA A 18 1.92 4.11 -19.46
CA ALA A 18 1.37 5.07 -20.41
C ALA A 18 2.35 5.47 -21.54
N GLY A 19 3.52 4.82 -21.64
CA GLY A 19 4.52 5.10 -22.68
C GLY A 19 5.41 6.31 -22.40
N VAL A 20 5.37 6.87 -21.18
CA VAL A 20 6.21 8.02 -20.80
C VAL A 20 7.54 7.53 -20.24
N THR A 21 8.65 8.00 -20.83
CA THR A 21 9.99 7.73 -20.31
C THR A 21 10.23 8.47 -19.00
N VAL A 22 10.46 7.72 -17.93
CA VAL A 22 10.68 8.27 -16.58
C VAL A 22 12.00 7.78 -16.00
N ALA A 23 12.88 8.73 -15.66
CA ALA A 23 14.00 8.49 -14.75
C ALA A 23 13.52 8.64 -13.30
N LEU A 24 13.74 7.60 -12.49
CA LEU A 24 13.52 7.63 -11.05
C LEU A 24 14.87 7.75 -10.34
N VAL A 25 15.00 8.74 -9.47
CA VAL A 25 16.18 8.93 -8.62
C VAL A 25 15.77 8.90 -7.16
N GLU A 26 16.55 8.24 -6.31
CA GLU A 26 16.33 8.13 -4.88
C GLU A 26 17.66 8.42 -4.15
N ALA A 27 17.58 9.17 -3.05
CA ALA A 27 18.76 9.58 -2.29
C ALA A 27 19.40 8.42 -1.52
N THR A 28 18.60 7.41 -1.13
CA THR A 28 19.04 6.28 -0.32
C THR A 28 19.06 4.96 -1.11
N PRO A 29 20.20 4.26 -1.21
CA PRO A 29 20.33 3.08 -2.08
C PRO A 29 19.42 1.92 -1.69
N ASP A 30 19.13 1.76 -0.39
CA ASP A 30 18.34 0.64 0.13
C ASP A 30 16.84 0.96 0.26
N GLY A 31 16.40 2.15 -0.16
CA GLY A 31 15.03 2.62 0.05
C GLY A 31 14.70 2.65 1.53
N ASN A 32 15.10 3.73 2.21
CA ASN A 32 15.09 3.86 3.68
C ASN A 32 13.69 3.62 4.31
N VAL A 33 13.35 2.36 4.57
CA VAL A 33 12.11 1.97 5.24
C VAL A 33 12.46 1.11 6.44
N ARG A 34 12.63 1.77 7.58
CA ARG A 34 12.75 1.11 8.88
C ARG A 34 11.36 0.98 9.53
N GLY A 35 11.06 -0.24 10.01
CA GLY A 35 10.36 -0.47 11.27
C GLY A 35 8.85 -0.22 11.44
N SER A 36 8.09 0.30 10.47
CA SER A 36 6.65 0.52 10.66
C SER A 36 5.74 -0.30 9.73
N GLY A 37 4.55 -0.64 10.23
CA GLY A 37 3.41 -1.01 9.41
C GLY A 37 2.85 0.20 8.67
N ILE A 38 2.10 -0.05 7.61
CA ILE A 38 1.29 0.94 6.91
C ILE A 38 -0.10 0.34 6.62
N THR A 39 -1.13 1.16 6.82
CA THR A 39 -2.49 0.81 6.43
C THR A 39 -2.80 1.41 5.06
N LEU A 40 -3.19 0.56 4.13
CA LEU A 40 -3.64 0.92 2.79
C LEU A 40 -5.16 0.94 2.76
N GLN A 41 -5.73 2.07 2.36
CA GLN A 41 -7.16 2.25 2.19
C GLN A 41 -7.65 1.61 0.89
N GLY A 42 -8.93 1.22 0.82
CA GLY A 42 -9.51 0.52 -0.31
C GLY A 42 -9.30 1.21 -1.67
N ASN A 43 -9.37 2.54 -1.71
CA ASN A 43 -9.06 3.31 -2.92
C ASN A 43 -7.61 3.12 -3.42
N ALA A 44 -6.63 3.01 -2.51
CA ALA A 44 -5.25 2.70 -2.85
C ALA A 44 -5.11 1.24 -3.30
N LEU A 45 -5.82 0.30 -2.65
CA LEU A 45 -5.83 -1.10 -3.07
C LEU A 45 -6.35 -1.28 -4.50
N ARG A 46 -7.36 -0.49 -4.89
CA ARG A 46 -7.85 -0.47 -6.28
C ARG A 46 -6.75 -0.08 -7.26
N VAL A 47 -6.00 0.98 -6.98
CA VAL A 47 -4.88 1.42 -7.83
C VAL A 47 -3.76 0.37 -7.86
N LEU A 48 -3.44 -0.25 -6.73
CA LEU A 48 -2.44 -1.31 -6.65
C LEU A 48 -2.86 -2.57 -7.44
N ARG A 49 -4.17 -2.86 -7.49
CA ARG A 49 -4.74 -3.89 -8.37
C ARG A 49 -4.61 -3.53 -9.84
N GLU A 50 -4.93 -2.30 -10.23
CA GLU A 50 -4.71 -1.80 -11.61
C GLU A 50 -3.22 -1.88 -12.00
N MET A 51 -2.32 -1.67 -11.04
CA MET A 51 -0.88 -1.89 -11.20
C MET A 51 -0.48 -3.37 -11.27
N GLY A 52 -1.39 -4.33 -11.11
CA GLY A 52 -1.09 -5.76 -11.13
C GLY A 52 -0.32 -6.26 -9.90
N LEU A 53 -0.36 -5.52 -8.79
CA LEU A 53 0.39 -5.83 -7.57
C LEU A 53 -0.47 -6.46 -6.47
N TRP A 54 -1.77 -6.56 -6.68
CA TRP A 54 -2.73 -7.00 -5.66
C TRP A 54 -2.40 -8.38 -5.08
N ASP A 55 -2.08 -9.37 -5.91
CA ASP A 55 -1.80 -10.72 -5.41
C ASP A 55 -0.60 -10.77 -4.46
N ARG A 56 0.49 -10.09 -4.79
CA ARG A 56 1.66 -10.00 -3.89
C ARG A 56 1.32 -9.24 -2.60
N ILE A 57 0.47 -8.22 -2.68
CA ILE A 57 0.09 -7.40 -1.52
C ILE A 57 -0.87 -8.14 -0.60
N ARG A 58 -1.82 -8.92 -1.14
CA ARG A 58 -2.75 -9.72 -0.31
C ARG A 58 -2.04 -10.87 0.39
N GLU A 59 -1.00 -11.45 -0.22
CA GLU A 59 -0.22 -12.54 0.37
C GLU A 59 0.67 -12.07 1.53
N GLU A 60 1.19 -10.85 1.45
CA GLU A 60 2.14 -10.28 2.43
C GLU A 60 1.46 -9.38 3.48
N GLY A 61 0.17 -9.10 3.29
CA GLY A 61 -0.62 -8.19 4.12
C GLY A 61 -1.79 -8.87 4.81
N PHE A 62 -2.51 -8.08 5.61
CA PHE A 62 -3.72 -8.50 6.30
C PHE A 62 -4.87 -7.55 5.97
N GLY A 63 -5.84 -8.02 5.21
CA GLY A 63 -7.07 -7.29 4.89
C GLY A 63 -8.06 -7.31 6.05
N PHE A 64 -8.71 -6.18 6.31
CA PHE A 64 -9.74 -6.06 7.34
C PHE A 64 -10.83 -5.07 6.91
N ASP A 65 -12.05 -5.30 7.41
CA ASP A 65 -13.25 -4.54 7.06
C ASP A 65 -13.86 -3.81 8.27
N SER A 66 -13.11 -3.70 9.38
CA SER A 66 -13.61 -3.05 10.60
C SER A 66 -12.51 -2.33 11.37
N LEU A 67 -12.88 -1.23 12.03
CA LEU A 67 -12.03 -0.49 12.96
C LEU A 67 -12.59 -0.60 14.38
N GLY A 68 -11.74 -1.02 15.32
CA GLY A 68 -12.07 -1.08 16.74
C GLY A 68 -11.36 0.01 17.55
N LEU A 69 -12.06 0.55 18.55
CA LEU A 69 -11.48 1.41 19.59
C LEU A 69 -11.54 0.67 20.93
N THR A 70 -10.41 0.54 21.60
CA THR A 70 -10.30 -0.11 22.91
C THR A 70 -9.74 0.85 23.94
N ALA A 71 -10.28 0.80 25.16
CA ALA A 71 -9.65 1.43 26.32
C ALA A 71 -8.34 0.70 26.67
N PRO A 72 -7.44 1.32 27.47
CA PRO A 72 -6.16 0.72 27.84
C PRO A 72 -6.25 -0.61 28.60
N ASP A 73 -7.37 -0.87 29.27
CA ASP A 73 -7.67 -2.13 29.97
C ASP A 73 -8.18 -3.24 29.03
N GLY A 74 -8.31 -2.95 27.73
CA GLY A 74 -8.81 -3.87 26.71
C GLY A 74 -10.32 -3.80 26.50
N THR A 75 -11.06 -2.98 27.24
CA THR A 75 -12.52 -2.81 27.03
C THR A 75 -12.78 -2.28 25.62
N VAL A 76 -13.61 -2.99 24.85
CA VAL A 76 -14.03 -2.54 23.51
C VAL A 76 -15.05 -1.41 23.66
N LEU A 77 -14.68 -0.22 23.23
CA LEU A 77 -15.53 0.98 23.30
C LEU A 77 -16.42 1.11 22.06
N HIS A 78 -15.89 0.73 20.89
CA HIS A 78 -16.59 0.86 19.62
C HIS A 78 -15.99 -0.08 18.58
N VAL A 79 -16.84 -0.59 17.69
CA VAL A 79 -16.44 -1.26 16.46
C VAL A 79 -17.30 -0.69 15.33
N ALA A 80 -16.66 -0.21 14.27
CA ALA A 80 -17.32 0.25 13.06
C ALA A 80 -16.92 -0.66 11.88
N GLU A 81 -17.89 -1.02 11.05
CA GLU A 81 -17.61 -1.55 9.72
C GLU A 81 -17.05 -0.42 8.85
N ASP A 82 -15.98 -0.73 8.11
CA ASP A 82 -15.30 0.20 7.23
C ASP A 82 -15.85 0.07 5.79
N ILE A 83 -15.74 1.14 5.01
CA ILE A 83 -16.31 1.20 3.67
C ILE A 83 -15.32 0.62 2.66
N ARG A 84 -15.78 -0.34 1.86
CA ARG A 84 -15.01 -0.94 0.74
C ARG A 84 -14.86 0.02 -0.45
N THR A 85 -14.12 1.11 -0.24
CA THR A 85 -13.86 2.18 -1.23
C THR A 85 -13.08 1.70 -2.46
N GLY A 86 -12.48 0.51 -2.42
CA GLY A 86 -11.81 -0.14 -3.55
C GLY A 86 -12.75 -0.93 -4.49
N GLY A 87 -14.00 -1.12 -4.09
CA GLY A 87 -14.95 -2.03 -4.72
C GLY A 87 -15.19 -3.29 -3.89
N VAL A 88 -16.24 -4.03 -4.23
CA VAL A 88 -16.73 -5.17 -3.42
C VAL A 88 -15.74 -6.33 -3.28
N ASP A 89 -14.82 -6.47 -4.25
CA ASP A 89 -13.82 -7.55 -4.30
C ASP A 89 -12.51 -7.22 -3.54
N LEU A 90 -12.42 -6.04 -2.93
CA LEU A 90 -11.26 -5.62 -2.13
C LEU A 90 -11.69 -5.40 -0.69
N PRO A 91 -10.82 -5.66 0.30
CA PRO A 91 -11.10 -5.30 1.67
C PRO A 91 -11.19 -3.77 1.81
N ALA A 92 -11.87 -3.29 2.84
CA ALA A 92 -11.96 -1.86 3.13
C ALA A 92 -10.57 -1.26 3.39
N SER A 93 -9.75 -1.98 4.16
CA SER A 93 -8.38 -1.61 4.48
C SER A 93 -7.46 -2.83 4.50
N LEU A 94 -6.16 -2.62 4.32
CA LEU A 94 -5.14 -3.67 4.47
C LEU A 94 -3.91 -3.14 5.19
N GLY A 95 -3.48 -3.85 6.24
CA GLY A 95 -2.22 -3.61 6.92
C GLY A 95 -1.09 -4.40 6.26
N ILE A 96 0.05 -3.75 6.01
CA ILE A 96 1.26 -4.41 5.50
C ILE A 96 2.50 -3.78 6.11
N ARG A 97 3.59 -4.54 6.24
CA ARG A 97 4.88 -3.97 6.63
C ARG A 97 5.37 -3.04 5.52
N ARG A 98 5.68 -1.78 5.87
CA ARG A 98 6.13 -0.78 4.90
C ARG A 98 7.37 -1.23 4.09
N PRO A 99 8.38 -1.92 4.66
CA PRO A 99 9.51 -2.44 3.87
C PRO A 99 9.09 -3.47 2.81
N VAL A 100 8.05 -4.27 3.10
CA VAL A 100 7.55 -5.28 2.16
C VAL A 100 6.80 -4.61 1.01
N LEU A 101 5.92 -3.65 1.29
CA LEU A 101 5.26 -2.85 0.26
C LEU A 101 6.30 -2.13 -0.63
N GLN A 102 7.33 -1.55 0.00
CA GLN A 102 8.42 -0.88 -0.71
C GLN A 102 9.15 -1.83 -1.66
N ARG A 103 9.50 -3.04 -1.21
CA ARG A 103 10.12 -4.07 -2.06
C ARG A 103 9.23 -4.41 -3.27
N ILE A 104 7.94 -4.68 -3.05
CA ILE A 104 6.99 -5.01 -4.12
C ILE A 104 6.95 -3.88 -5.17
N LEU A 105 6.91 -2.62 -4.73
CA LEU A 105 6.87 -1.46 -5.61
C LEU A 105 8.19 -1.22 -6.36
N LEU A 106 9.34 -1.42 -5.70
CA LEU A 106 10.65 -1.30 -6.34
C LEU A 106 10.84 -2.36 -7.41
N ASP A 107 10.42 -3.60 -7.14
CA ASP A 107 10.46 -4.68 -8.14
C ASP A 107 9.62 -4.35 -9.37
N ALA A 108 8.50 -3.63 -9.20
CA ALA A 108 7.62 -3.24 -10.30
C ALA A 108 8.17 -2.08 -11.15
N VAL A 109 9.13 -1.31 -10.62
CA VAL A 109 9.80 -0.22 -11.33
C VAL A 109 11.05 -0.72 -12.09
N ARG A 110 11.60 -1.88 -11.72
CA ARG A 110 12.76 -2.47 -12.40
C ARG A 110 12.33 -3.24 -13.64
#